data_AF-S1PPB0-F1
#
_entry.id   AF-S1PPB0-F1
#
_cell.length_a   1.000
_cell.length_b   1.000
_cell.length_c   1.000
_cell.angle_alpha   90.00
_cell.angle_beta   90.00
_cell.angle_gamma   90.00
#
_symmetry.space_group_name_H-M   'P 1'
#
loop_
_entity.id
_entity.type
_entity.pdbx_description
1 polymer ?
#
loop_
_entity_poly.entity_id
_entity_poly.type
_entity_poly.pdbx_seq_one_letter_code
_entity_poly.pdbx_strand_id
1 'polypeptide(L)' 'MKSLTTETALYILIAWLQDNIDCESGIIFDNDEDKTDSAALLPCIKQAREDIRTLRQLQLLQQNR' A
#
# COMPACT_ATOMS: atom_id res chain seq x y z
N MET A 1 17.90 1.19 -13.92
CA MET A 1 17.27 1.27 -12.58
C MET A 1 16.46 0.01 -12.36
N LYS A 2 16.51 -0.59 -11.16
CA LYS A 2 15.70 -1.78 -10.85
C LYS A 2 14.23 -1.35 -10.78
N SER A 3 13.35 -2.01 -11.54
CA SER A 3 11.92 -1.69 -11.50
C SER A 3 11.33 -2.08 -10.14
N LEU A 4 10.46 -1.24 -9.60
CA LEU A 4 9.70 -1.55 -8.39
C LEU A 4 8.66 -2.62 -8.72
N THR A 5 8.55 -3.63 -7.85
CA THR A 5 7.39 -4.53 -7.90
C THR A 5 6.18 -3.85 -7.26
N THR A 6 4.97 -4.19 -7.67
CA THR A 6 3.74 -3.65 -7.07
C THR A 6 3.71 -3.84 -5.56
N GLU A 7 4.10 -5.03 -5.07
CA GLU A 7 4.21 -5.32 -3.63
C GLU A 7 5.18 -4.38 -2.90
N THR A 8 6.32 -4.08 -3.51
CA THR A 8 7.31 -3.13 -2.95
C THR A 8 6.80 -1.69 -2.98
N ALA A 9 6.13 -1.30 -4.07
CA ALA A 9 5.54 0.04 -4.19
C ALA A 9 4.45 0.26 -3.13
N LEU A 10 3.58 -0.72 -2.92
CA LEU A 10 2.56 -0.68 -1.86
C LEU A 10 3.17 -0.64 -0.46
N TYR A 11 4.28 -1.36 -0.22
CA TYR A 11 5.01 -1.28 1.04
C TYR A 11 5.56 0.13 1.32
N ILE A 12 6.17 0.77 0.31
CA ILE A 12 6.68 2.14 0.43
C ILE A 12 5.52 3.11 0.72
N LEU A 13 4.40 2.95 0.01
CA LEU A 13 3.21 3.78 0.23
C LEU A 13 2.65 3.63 1.65
N ILE A 14 2.59 2.41 2.19
CA ILE A 14 2.18 2.15 3.58
C ILE A 14 3.09 2.89 4.57
N ALA A 15 4.40 2.88 4.35
CA ALA A 15 5.35 3.56 5.22
C ALA A 15 5.09 5.08 5.21
N TRP A 16 4.92 5.68 4.03
CA TRP A 16 4.62 7.12 3.93
C TRP A 16 3.27 7.50 4.55
N LEU A 17 2.23 6.67 4.38
CA LEU A 17 0.93 6.91 5.03
C LEU A 17 1.04 6.84 6.55
N GLN A 18 1.83 5.90 7.09
CA GLN A 18 2.07 5.78 8.52
C GLN A 18 2.87 6.98 9.04
N ASP A 19 3.93 7.38 8.33
CA ASP A 19 4.74 8.55 8.70
C ASP A 19 3.89 9.83 8.74
N ASN A 20 2.93 9.99 7.81
CA ASN A 20 2.00 11.12 7.83
C ASN A 20 1.11 11.13 9.07
N ILE A 21 0.59 9.96 9.47
CA ILE A 21 -0.22 9.80 10.68
C ILE A 21 0.62 10.11 11.93
N ASP A 22 1.82 9.55 12.01
CA ASP A 22 2.69 9.66 13.18
C ASP A 22 3.26 11.07 13.34
N CYS A 23 3.49 11.79 12.24
CA CYS A 23 4.01 13.17 12.23
C CYS A 23 2.91 14.24 12.23
N GLU A 24 1.62 13.87 12.21
CA GLU A 24 0.49 14.80 11.99
C GLU A 24 0.68 15.69 10.75
N SER A 25 1.38 15.19 9.74
CA SER A 25 1.76 15.93 8.55
C SER A 25 0.72 15.73 7.45
N GLY A 26 -0.22 16.67 7.30
CA GLY A 26 -1.29 16.62 6.30
C GLY A 26 -0.85 16.91 4.84
N ILE A 27 0.39 16.57 4.47
CA ILE A 27 1.02 17.13 3.26
C ILE A 27 0.79 16.28 2.00
N ILE A 28 0.63 14.96 2.08
CA ILE A 28 0.86 14.11 0.88
C ILE A 28 -0.21 13.06 0.53
N PHE A 29 -1.27 12.86 1.33
CA PHE A 29 -2.34 11.91 0.98
C PHE A 29 -3.74 12.31 1.46
N ASP A 30 -3.91 13.52 2.01
CA ASP A 30 -5.21 13.99 2.44
C ASP A 30 -5.97 14.56 1.23
N ASN A 31 -7.17 14.05 1.01
CA ASN A 31 -8.12 14.55 0.02
C ASN A 31 -9.30 15.20 0.75
N ASP A 32 -9.31 16.52 0.78
CA ASP A 32 -10.38 17.32 1.39
C ASP A 32 -11.73 17.13 0.70
N GLU A 33 -11.73 16.83 -0.60
CA GLU A 33 -12.97 16.67 -1.40
C GLU A 33 -13.73 15.41 -0.96
N ASP A 34 -13.03 14.27 -0.84
CA ASP A 34 -13.61 13.00 -0.40
C ASP A 34 -13.50 12.76 1.11
N LYS A 35 -13.02 13.76 1.88
CA LYS A 35 -12.73 13.66 3.32
C LYS A 35 -11.93 12.40 3.68
N THR A 36 -10.98 12.07 2.82
CA THR A 36 -10.17 10.87 2.95
C THR A 36 -8.78 11.29 3.33
N ASP A 37 -8.37 10.97 4.55
CA ASP A 37 -7.02 11.25 5.05
C ASP A 37 -6.13 9.99 5.00
N SER A 38 -4.86 10.18 5.36
CA SER A 38 -3.89 9.09 5.43
C SER A 38 -4.36 7.93 6.34
N ALA A 39 -5.11 8.24 7.42
CA ALA A 39 -5.64 7.24 8.35
C ALA A 39 -6.79 6.42 7.74
N ALA A 40 -7.64 7.05 6.93
CA ALA A 40 -8.72 6.40 6.19
C ALA A 40 -8.18 5.50 5.07
N LEU A 41 -7.09 5.89 4.40
CA LEU A 41 -6.47 5.12 3.30
C LEU A 41 -5.68 3.90 3.78
N LEU A 42 -4.97 4.03 4.90
CA LEU A 42 -3.99 3.04 5.36
C LEU A 42 -4.53 1.59 5.43
N PRO A 43 -5.73 1.30 5.97
CA PRO A 43 -6.26 -0.06 6.01
C PRO A 43 -6.45 -0.67 4.61
N CYS A 44 -6.96 0.12 3.66
CA CYS A 44 -7.21 -0.34 2.29
C CYS A 44 -5.91 -0.70 1.57
N ILE A 45 -4.86 0.14 1.71
CA ILE A 45 -3.56 -0.12 1.08
C ILE A 45 -2.85 -1.33 1.71
N LYS A 46 -2.96 -1.51 3.04
CA LYS A 46 -2.48 -2.74 3.72
C LYS A 46 -3.15 -3.99 3.15
N GLN A 47 -4.46 -3.96 2.95
CA GLN A 47 -5.20 -5.07 2.35
C GLN A 47 -4.75 -5.35 0.91
N ALA A 48 -4.66 -4.30 0.08
CA ALA A 48 -4.21 -4.45 -1.30
C ALA A 48 -2.82 -5.10 -1.40
N ARG A 49 -1.91 -4.79 -0.47
CA ARG A 49 -0.59 -5.43 -0.42
C ARG A 49 -0.68 -6.93 -0.11
N GLU A 50 -1.51 -7.33 0.86
CA GLU A 50 -1.69 -8.75 1.19
C GLU A 50 -2.42 -9.52 0.08
N ASP A 51 -3.34 -8.88 -0.63
CA ASP A 51 -4.00 -9.47 -1.81
C ASP A 51 -2.97 -9.74 -2.92
N ILE A 52 -2.10 -8.77 -3.23
CA ILE A 52 -1.02 -8.95 -4.21
C ILE A 52 -0.07 -10.07 -3.77
N ARG A 53 0.27 -10.14 -2.48
CA ARG A 53 1.11 -11.19 -1.93
C ARG A 53 0.46 -12.56 -2.08
N THR A 54 -0.83 -12.67 -1.78
CA THR A 54 -1.62 -13.90 -1.92
C THR A 54 -1.71 -14.33 -3.37
N LEU A 55 -2.03 -13.40 -4.29
CA LEU A 55 -2.07 -13.67 -5.72
C LEU A 55 -0.73 -14.19 -6.25
N ARG A 56 0.38 -13.60 -5.81
CA ARG A 56 1.73 -14.06 -6.16
C ARG A 56 2.00 -15.49 -5.68
N GLN A 57 1.59 -15.82 -4.45
CA GLN A 57 1.73 -17.18 -3.93
C GLN A 57 0.89 -18.19 -4.72
N LEU A 58 -0.36 -17.84 -5.07
CA LEU A 58 -1.23 -18.68 -5.89
C LEU A 58 -0.65 -18.93 -7.28
N GLN A 59 -0.08 -17.89 -7.91
CA GLN A 59 0.59 -18.03 -9.21
C GLN A 59 1.80 -18.98 -9.13
N LEU A 60 2.62 -18.88 -8.08
CA LEU A 60 3.74 -19.79 -7.88
C LEU A 60 3.27 -21.24 -7.68
N LEU A 61 2.18 -21.47 -6.94
CA LEU A 61 1.63 -22.82 -6.77
C LEU A 61 1.11 -23.41 -8.09
N GLN A 62 0.53 -22.59 -8.96
CA GLN A 62 0.08 -23.03 -10.28
C GLN A 62 1.24 -23.30 -11.25
N GLN A 63 2.34 -22.54 -11.16
CA GLN A 63 3.53 -22.75 -11.98
C GLN A 63 4.32 -24.02 -11.59
N ASN A 64 4.19 -24.46 -10.34
CA ASN A 64 4.84 -25.67 -9.84
C ASN A 64 3.96 -26.94 -9.97
N ARG A 65 2.83 -26.86 -10.69
CA ARG A 65 1.98 -27.99 -11.08
C ARG A 65 2.19 -28.32 -12.56
#